data_AF-A0A4P7RNB7-F1
#
_entry.id   AF-A0A4P7RNB7-F1
#
_cell.length_a   1.000
_cell.length_b   1.000
_cell.length_c   1.000
_cell.angle_alpha   90.00
_cell.angle_beta   90.00
_cell.angle_gamma   90.00
#
_symmetry.space_group_name_H-M   'P 1'
#
loop_
_entity.id
_entity.type
_entity.pdbx_description
1 polymer ?
#
loop_
_entity_poly.entity_id
_entity_poly.type
_entity_poly.pdbx_seq_one_letter_code
_entity_poly.pdbx_strand_id
1 'polypeptide(L)'
;MKTAGTHSSKWSTAAVIFAIFAAGTAVAGVLDDPATDIAGCEEVVQPAKAQRINFTFVGEESYDNPDHPWFTETKATAMSEALAQSLPPGTDVAFDAPARALYFGPIGSQEGNPAGGITTARGTIAVGGKTGPLTVSVQKSEEPPGPCFEGYVDERRTLDDGTVVDLREGGVRAYTPDGTSIDASADDTLTTEQLLDLVTAPGLRVSTPVPAATAGALGICTIESFSSTAPPIDEETTGRLNDVLDAIPLSGLQFDRRLGSLLPDEWMTGGVCESLHAVGAAMELTVEVIGGQPFPPAVDGVVPHIPPDGLVVERSTKSSTGQGNDVTPRTDTVTVTRASGTRIVVRSSGADPLPFDVLETIATADGLDVT
;
A
#
# COMPACT_ATOMS: atom_id res chain seq x y z
N MET A 1 67.82 10.63 11.51
CA MET A 1 67.56 10.14 12.89
C MET A 1 66.33 9.25 12.84
N LYS A 2 66.35 8.11 13.56
CA LYS A 2 65.24 7.17 13.80
C LYS A 2 64.00 7.93 14.35
N THR A 3 62.75 7.51 14.17
CA THR A 3 62.03 6.36 14.78
C THR A 3 60.63 6.34 14.15
N ALA A 4 60.13 5.23 13.57
CA ALA A 4 59.22 4.23 14.16
C ALA A 4 57.89 4.75 14.73
N GLY A 5 56.78 4.14 14.28
CA GLY A 5 55.71 3.70 15.18
C GLY A 5 54.30 4.29 15.01
N THR A 6 53.39 3.38 14.66
CA THR A 6 52.10 3.12 15.34
C THR A 6 50.81 3.70 14.74
N HIS A 7 49.90 2.77 14.39
CA HIS A 7 48.47 2.93 14.13
C HIS A 7 47.73 3.68 15.25
N SER A 8 46.77 4.54 14.88
CA SER A 8 45.51 4.77 15.62
C SER A 8 44.54 5.52 14.69
N SER A 9 43.37 4.93 14.38
CA SER A 9 42.09 5.20 15.05
C SER A 9 41.67 6.68 14.99
N LYS A 10 40.76 7.00 14.07
CA LYS A 10 39.81 8.12 14.20
C LYS A 10 38.45 7.72 13.68
N TRP A 11 37.76 6.92 14.50
CA TRP A 11 36.32 7.01 14.63
C TRP A 11 36.07 8.31 15.39
N SER A 12 35.28 9.21 14.83
CA SER A 12 34.80 10.37 15.58
C SER A 12 33.43 10.79 15.06
N THR A 13 32.46 10.62 15.96
CA THR A 13 31.41 11.59 16.26
C THR A 13 30.06 11.38 15.58
N ALA A 14 29.19 10.60 16.22
CA ALA A 14 27.90 11.11 16.70
C ALA A 14 27.39 10.18 17.82
N ALA A 15 27.72 10.55 19.05
CA ALA A 15 27.16 9.96 20.26
C ALA A 15 25.86 10.70 20.60
N VAL A 16 24.76 9.97 20.80
CA VAL A 16 23.66 10.43 21.65
C VAL A 16 23.48 9.40 22.76
N ILE A 17 23.98 9.80 23.93
CA ILE A 17 23.90 9.11 25.22
C ILE A 17 22.65 9.62 25.92
N PHE A 18 21.86 8.71 26.52
CA PHE A 18 21.15 9.03 27.76
C PHE A 18 21.37 7.91 28.78
N ALA A 19 22.32 8.15 29.67
CA ALA A 19 22.42 7.50 30.97
C ALA A 19 21.82 8.46 32.00
N ILE A 20 20.84 8.00 32.78
CA ILE A 20 20.40 8.66 34.01
C ILE A 20 20.51 7.62 35.14
N PHE A 21 21.64 7.63 35.84
CA PHE A 21 21.73 7.12 37.21
C PHE A 21 22.06 8.31 38.11
N ALA A 22 21.02 8.83 38.77
CA ALA A 22 21.17 9.75 39.89
C ALA A 22 20.36 9.19 41.06
N ALA A 23 21.07 8.92 42.15
CA ALA A 23 20.58 8.33 43.38
C ALA A 23 19.42 9.13 43.98
N GLY A 24 18.30 8.46 44.19
CA GLY A 24 17.21 8.90 45.05
C GLY A 24 16.80 7.72 45.91
N THR A 25 17.09 7.76 47.21
CA THR A 25 16.54 6.81 48.18
C THR A 25 15.03 6.98 48.24
N ALA A 26 14.31 6.11 47.55
CA ALA A 26 12.90 5.83 47.79
C ALA A 26 12.80 4.47 48.46
N VAL A 27 12.37 4.44 49.72
CA VAL A 27 11.87 3.24 50.36
C VAL A 27 10.49 2.97 49.73
N ALA A 28 10.48 2.23 48.63
CA ALA A 28 9.27 1.62 48.10
C ALA A 28 9.29 0.15 48.53
N GLY A 29 8.24 -0.27 49.24
CA GLY A 29 8.08 -1.67 49.61
C GLY A 29 8.16 -2.54 48.37
N VAL A 30 9.04 -3.54 48.42
CA VAL A 30 9.02 -4.68 47.51
C VAL A 30 7.69 -5.38 47.75
N LEU A 31 6.70 -5.03 46.94
CA LEU A 31 5.70 -5.99 46.52
C LEU A 31 6.32 -6.61 45.27
N ASP A 32 6.92 -7.79 45.44
CA ASP A 32 7.14 -8.70 44.32
C ASP A 32 5.75 -8.95 43.71
N ASP A 33 5.40 -8.23 42.65
CA ASP A 33 4.35 -8.73 41.77
C ASP A 33 4.92 -10.04 41.18
N PRO A 34 4.24 -11.18 41.35
CA PRO A 34 4.75 -12.43 40.82
C PRO A 34 4.96 -12.26 39.32
N ALA A 35 6.13 -12.68 38.82
CA ALA A 35 6.36 -12.74 37.40
C ALA A 35 5.20 -13.49 36.73
N THR A 36 4.44 -12.79 35.90
CA THR A 36 3.42 -13.44 35.08
C THR A 36 4.16 -14.29 34.07
N ASP A 37 4.17 -15.61 34.29
CA ASP A 37 4.71 -16.56 33.32
C ASP A 37 3.86 -16.51 32.04
N ILE A 38 4.48 -16.13 30.92
CA ILE A 38 3.88 -16.24 29.59
C ILE A 38 4.28 -17.59 29.02
N ALA A 39 3.30 -18.39 28.59
CA ALA A 39 3.55 -19.74 28.08
C ALA A 39 4.50 -19.70 26.86
N GLY A 40 5.57 -20.50 26.91
CA GLY A 40 6.56 -20.62 25.84
C GLY A 40 7.60 -19.49 25.77
N CYS A 41 7.61 -18.56 26.73
CA CYS A 41 8.61 -17.51 26.83
C CYS A 41 9.68 -17.85 27.86
N GLU A 42 10.96 -17.81 27.45
CA GLU A 42 12.09 -18.00 28.38
C GLU A 42 12.40 -16.73 29.18
N GLU A 43 12.12 -15.56 28.60
CA GLU A 43 12.31 -14.25 29.22
C GLU A 43 11.02 -13.43 29.08
N VAL A 44 10.45 -13.03 30.22
CA VAL A 44 9.29 -12.14 30.30
C VAL A 44 9.72 -10.81 30.90
N VAL A 45 9.56 -9.75 30.12
CA VAL A 45 9.84 -8.38 30.55
C VAL A 45 8.54 -7.75 31.06
N GLN A 46 8.49 -7.47 32.36
CA GLN A 46 7.41 -6.71 32.97
C GLN A 46 7.48 -5.23 32.55
N PRO A 47 6.34 -4.53 32.49
CA PRO A 47 6.30 -3.11 32.14
C PRO A 47 6.85 -2.22 33.27
N ALA A 48 8.16 -2.26 33.55
CA ALA A 48 8.83 -1.27 34.39
C ALA A 48 9.02 0.02 33.58
N LYS A 49 8.00 0.89 33.55
CA LYS A 49 8.03 2.20 32.87
C LYS A 49 8.65 2.16 31.46
N ALA A 50 8.29 1.17 30.65
CA ALA A 50 8.64 1.17 29.24
C ALA A 50 8.06 2.44 28.60
N GLN A 51 8.93 3.39 28.25
CA GLN A 51 8.53 4.59 27.54
C GLN A 51 8.19 4.19 26.11
N ARG A 52 6.90 4.17 25.76
CA ARG A 52 6.48 4.09 24.37
C ARG A 52 6.88 5.39 23.67
N ILE A 53 7.79 5.29 22.71
CA ILE A 53 8.10 6.41 21.83
C ILE A 53 7.42 6.12 20.50
N ASN A 54 6.43 6.95 20.17
CA ASN A 54 5.81 6.93 18.85
C ASN A 54 6.63 7.85 17.95
N PHE A 55 7.17 7.32 16.86
CA PHE A 55 7.78 8.10 15.80
C PHE A 55 6.90 8.01 14.57
N THR A 56 6.71 9.14 13.89
CA THR A 56 6.11 9.20 12.56
C THR A 56 7.19 9.69 11.63
N PHE A 57 7.51 8.89 10.62
CA PHE A 57 8.46 9.23 9.58
C PHE A 57 7.69 9.55 8.30
N VAL A 58 8.13 10.58 7.57
CA VAL A 58 7.65 10.89 6.22
C VAL A 58 8.86 10.72 5.32
N GLY A 59 8.86 9.67 4.50
CA GLY A 59 9.92 9.36 3.55
C GLY A 59 9.33 8.98 2.20
N GLU A 60 10.14 9.01 1.15
CA GLU A 60 9.74 8.48 -0.15
C GLU A 60 9.64 6.96 -0.07
N GLU A 61 8.48 6.41 -0.46
CA GLU A 61 8.23 4.97 -0.53
C GLU A 61 8.37 4.50 -1.98
N SER A 62 9.03 3.36 -2.18
CA SER A 62 9.20 2.74 -3.50
C SER A 62 9.13 1.22 -3.42
N TYR A 63 8.65 0.58 -4.48
CA TYR A 63 8.62 -0.88 -4.62
C TYR A 63 9.99 -1.47 -4.95
N ASP A 64 10.89 -0.73 -5.61
CA ASP A 64 12.24 -1.21 -5.99
C ASP A 64 13.32 -0.40 -5.26
N ASN A 65 13.14 -0.29 -3.95
CA ASN A 65 14.04 0.45 -3.08
C ASN A 65 15.38 -0.30 -2.95
N PRO A 66 16.53 0.29 -3.33
CA PRO A 66 17.83 -0.36 -3.29
C PRO A 66 18.27 -0.79 -1.87
N ASP A 67 17.75 -0.15 -0.82
CA ASP A 67 18.03 -0.52 0.58
C ASP A 67 17.24 -1.77 1.01
N HIS A 68 16.18 -2.11 0.27
CA HIS A 68 15.32 -3.26 0.53
C HIS A 68 15.14 -4.13 -0.73
N PRO A 69 16.23 -4.71 -1.28
CA PRO A 69 16.22 -5.41 -2.56
C PRO A 69 15.42 -6.72 -2.57
N TRP A 70 14.89 -7.12 -1.41
CA TRP A 70 14.06 -8.31 -1.27
C TRP A 70 12.60 -8.04 -1.70
N PHE A 71 12.19 -6.77 -1.72
CA PHE A 71 10.86 -6.34 -2.10
C PHE A 71 10.97 -5.61 -3.43
N THR A 72 10.13 -6.03 -4.37
CA THR A 72 9.97 -5.47 -5.72
C THR A 72 8.50 -5.28 -5.98
N GLU A 73 8.17 -4.58 -7.05
CA GLU A 73 6.79 -4.39 -7.47
C GLU A 73 6.05 -5.72 -7.71
N THR A 74 6.69 -6.65 -8.43
CA THR A 74 6.16 -7.99 -8.69
C THR A 74 6.12 -8.87 -7.44
N LYS A 75 7.03 -8.67 -6.48
CA LYS A 75 6.99 -9.35 -5.18
C LYS A 75 5.77 -8.90 -4.37
N ALA A 76 5.44 -7.61 -4.41
CA ALA A 76 4.23 -7.08 -3.78
C ALA A 76 2.96 -7.73 -4.37
N THR A 77 2.88 -7.87 -5.69
CA THR A 77 1.76 -8.54 -6.36
C THR A 77 1.63 -9.99 -5.89
N ALA A 78 2.72 -10.76 -5.97
CA ALA A 78 2.71 -12.17 -5.59
C ALA A 78 2.35 -12.39 -4.11
N MET A 79 2.83 -11.52 -3.21
CA MET A 79 2.48 -11.60 -1.79
C MET A 79 1.03 -11.22 -1.53
N SER A 80 0.48 -10.25 -2.27
CA SER A 80 -0.92 -9.84 -2.14
C SER A 80 -1.87 -10.93 -2.65
N GLU A 81 -1.53 -11.59 -3.76
CA GLU A 81 -2.26 -12.78 -4.25
C GLU A 81 -2.19 -13.93 -3.24
N ALA A 82 -1.01 -14.17 -2.65
CA ALA A 82 -0.86 -15.16 -1.60
C ALA A 82 -1.66 -14.83 -0.33
N LEU A 83 -1.72 -13.56 0.06
CA LEU A 83 -2.54 -13.11 1.18
C LEU A 83 -4.02 -13.41 0.92
N ALA A 84 -4.53 -13.02 -0.26
CA ALA A 84 -5.91 -13.29 -0.66
C ALA A 84 -6.24 -14.79 -0.65
N GLN A 85 -5.33 -15.64 -1.13
CA GLN A 85 -5.48 -17.10 -1.12
C GLN A 85 -5.42 -17.72 0.28
N SER A 86 -4.79 -17.04 1.23
CA SER A 86 -4.64 -17.50 2.61
C SER A 86 -5.78 -17.02 3.52
N LEU A 87 -6.69 -16.19 3.01
CA LEU A 87 -7.88 -15.78 3.76
C LEU A 87 -8.77 -17.00 4.03
N PRO A 88 -9.48 -17.03 5.16
CA PRO A 88 -10.40 -18.12 5.46
C PRO A 88 -11.47 -18.29 4.37
N PRO A 89 -11.96 -19.51 4.12
CA PRO A 89 -13.01 -19.73 3.14
C PRO A 89 -14.27 -18.91 3.46
N GLY A 90 -14.85 -18.28 2.43
CA GLY A 90 -16.02 -17.41 2.58
C GLY A 90 -15.71 -16.05 3.19
N THR A 91 -14.45 -15.60 3.10
CA THR A 91 -14.08 -14.21 3.40
C THR A 91 -14.40 -13.33 2.21
N ASP A 92 -15.21 -12.30 2.43
CA ASP A 92 -15.42 -11.22 1.49
C ASP A 92 -14.48 -10.06 1.84
N VAL A 93 -13.75 -9.54 0.85
CA VAL A 93 -12.93 -8.33 1.03
C VAL A 93 -13.77 -7.14 0.60
N ALA A 94 -13.92 -6.15 1.47
CA ALA A 94 -14.74 -4.99 1.18
C ALA A 94 -14.16 -4.21 -0.01
N PHE A 95 -15.01 -3.88 -0.97
CA PHE A 95 -14.71 -2.92 -2.03
C PHE A 95 -14.83 -1.49 -1.46
N ASP A 96 -13.78 -1.04 -0.77
CA ASP A 96 -13.70 0.27 -0.14
C ASP A 96 -12.24 0.77 -0.18
N ALA A 97 -12.02 2.04 0.15
CA ALA A 97 -10.68 2.56 0.29
C ALA A 97 -9.94 1.91 1.48
N PRO A 98 -8.61 1.75 1.39
CA PRO A 98 -7.77 2.11 0.26
C PRO A 98 -8.04 1.20 -0.95
N ALA A 99 -8.00 1.80 -2.15
CA ALA A 99 -8.13 1.21 -3.49
C ALA A 99 -7.72 -0.25 -3.64
N ARG A 100 -6.64 -0.62 -2.96
CA ARG A 100 -5.97 -1.90 -3.02
C ARG A 100 -6.09 -2.60 -1.68
N ALA A 101 -7.32 -2.92 -1.28
CA ALA A 101 -7.57 -3.67 -0.06
C ALA A 101 -6.71 -4.94 -0.05
N LEU A 102 -5.98 -5.13 1.05
CA LEU A 102 -5.04 -6.23 1.27
C LEU A 102 -3.89 -6.31 0.24
N TYR A 103 -3.52 -5.19 -0.38
CA TYR A 103 -2.32 -5.12 -1.21
C TYR A 103 -1.14 -4.57 -0.42
N PHE A 104 0.03 -5.19 -0.59
CA PHE A 104 1.26 -4.76 0.07
C PHE A 104 1.81 -3.46 -0.53
N GLY A 105 1.88 -2.41 0.30
CA GLY A 105 2.40 -1.09 -0.08
C GLY A 105 3.91 -1.05 -0.33
N PRO A 106 4.43 0.03 -0.95
CA PRO A 106 5.86 0.24 -1.11
C PRO A 106 6.60 0.39 0.23
N ILE A 107 7.93 0.31 0.23
CA ILE A 107 8.76 0.43 1.44
C ILE A 107 9.54 1.75 1.42
N GLY A 108 9.47 2.50 2.53
CA GLY A 108 10.21 3.75 2.73
C GLY A 108 11.74 3.58 2.77
N SER A 109 12.47 4.57 2.25
CA SER A 109 13.94 4.56 2.08
C SER A 109 14.77 5.21 3.21
N GLN A 110 14.20 5.42 4.39
CA GLN A 110 14.91 6.26 5.38
C GLN A 110 15.97 5.51 6.20
N GLU A 111 17.21 5.99 6.08
CA GLU A 111 18.34 5.61 6.92
C GLU A 111 18.08 5.94 8.41
N GLY A 112 18.20 4.94 9.29
CA GLY A 112 17.96 5.09 10.74
C GLY A 112 16.51 4.91 11.20
N ASN A 113 15.58 4.54 10.30
CA ASN A 113 14.24 4.11 10.69
C ASN A 113 14.26 2.65 11.20
N PRO A 114 13.93 2.37 12.48
CA PRO A 114 13.80 0.99 12.97
C PRO A 114 12.64 0.21 12.32
N ALA A 115 11.70 0.91 11.68
CA ALA A 115 10.65 0.33 10.83
C ALA A 115 11.04 0.28 9.33
N GLY A 116 12.28 0.61 8.97
CA GLY A 116 12.79 0.43 7.61
C GLY A 116 12.67 -1.03 7.18
N GLY A 117 12.19 -1.27 5.96
CA GLY A 117 12.05 -2.63 5.44
C GLY A 117 10.74 -3.33 5.78
N ILE A 118 9.71 -2.60 6.21
CA ILE A 118 8.36 -3.16 6.42
C ILE A 118 7.45 -2.76 5.25
N THR A 119 6.75 -3.74 4.69
CA THR A 119 5.59 -3.51 3.81
C THR A 119 4.31 -3.88 4.55
N THR A 120 3.20 -3.21 4.27
CA THR A 120 1.92 -3.47 4.93
C THR A 120 0.78 -3.53 3.93
N ALA A 121 -0.10 -4.50 4.12
CA ALA A 121 -1.38 -4.66 3.46
C ALA A 121 -2.51 -4.38 4.47
N ARG A 122 -3.52 -3.60 4.06
CA ARG A 122 -4.67 -3.24 4.89
C ARG A 122 -5.95 -3.36 4.10
N GLY A 123 -7.02 -3.82 4.73
CA GLY A 123 -8.35 -3.87 4.13
C GLY A 123 -9.40 -4.21 5.17
N THR A 124 -10.67 -4.04 4.81
CA THR A 124 -11.79 -4.52 5.62
C THR A 124 -12.24 -5.87 5.07
N ILE A 125 -12.46 -6.84 5.96
CA ILE A 125 -12.93 -8.18 5.59
C ILE A 125 -14.23 -8.52 6.31
N ALA A 126 -15.04 -9.38 5.70
CA ALA A 126 -16.21 -9.97 6.31
C ALA A 126 -16.14 -11.51 6.25
N VAL A 127 -16.31 -12.17 7.40
CA VAL A 127 -16.23 -13.64 7.49
C VAL A 127 -17.05 -14.12 8.68
N GLY A 128 -17.85 -15.17 8.48
CA GLY A 128 -18.66 -15.76 9.55
C GLY A 128 -19.64 -14.78 10.22
N GLY A 129 -20.10 -13.76 9.50
CA GLY A 129 -21.01 -12.72 10.03
C GLY A 129 -20.33 -11.62 10.85
N LYS A 130 -18.99 -11.59 10.91
CA LYS A 130 -18.22 -10.50 11.49
C LYS A 130 -17.59 -9.67 10.38
N THR A 131 -17.42 -8.38 10.61
CA THR A 131 -16.78 -7.45 9.68
C THR A 131 -15.82 -6.55 10.45
N GLY A 132 -14.60 -6.41 9.97
CA GLY A 132 -13.59 -5.57 10.61
C GLY A 132 -12.30 -5.46 9.81
N PRO A 133 -11.35 -4.65 10.30
CA PRO A 133 -10.10 -4.42 9.62
C PRO A 133 -9.20 -5.66 9.70
N LEU A 134 -8.45 -5.92 8.65
CA LEU A 134 -7.30 -6.81 8.62
C LEU A 134 -6.06 -6.00 8.24
N THR A 135 -5.04 -6.06 9.07
CA THR A 135 -3.71 -5.51 8.79
C THR A 135 -2.70 -6.63 8.80
N VAL A 136 -1.86 -6.69 7.76
CA VAL A 136 -0.77 -7.65 7.63
C VAL A 136 0.50 -6.90 7.26
N SER A 137 1.51 -6.97 8.11
CA SER A 137 2.82 -6.36 7.89
C SER A 137 3.87 -7.44 7.71
N VAL A 138 4.76 -7.26 6.72
CA VAL A 138 5.88 -8.17 6.47
C VAL A 138 7.19 -7.40 6.51
N GLN A 139 8.18 -7.97 7.18
CA GLN A 139 9.53 -7.44 7.29
C GLN A 139 10.55 -8.54 7.01
N LYS A 140 11.69 -8.16 6.42
CA LYS A 140 12.89 -8.97 6.48
C LYS A 140 13.73 -8.58 7.70
N SER A 141 13.95 -9.52 8.62
CA SER A 141 14.84 -9.32 9.78
C SER A 141 15.62 -10.61 10.06
N GLU A 142 16.91 -10.46 10.36
CA GLU A 142 17.75 -11.56 10.85
C GLU A 142 17.78 -11.61 12.39
N GLU A 143 17.12 -10.66 13.05
CA GLU A 143 17.03 -10.63 14.51
C GLU A 143 16.10 -11.76 15.00
N PRO A 144 16.51 -12.52 16.02
CA PRO A 144 15.64 -13.52 16.62
C PRO A 144 14.42 -12.84 17.29
N PRO A 145 13.34 -13.59 17.58
CA PRO A 145 12.23 -13.09 18.39
C PRO A 145 12.76 -12.50 19.70
N GLY A 146 12.38 -11.26 20.00
CA GLY A 146 12.75 -10.57 21.24
C GLY A 146 12.11 -11.22 22.49
N PRO A 147 12.37 -10.67 23.68
CA PRO A 147 11.71 -11.14 24.91
C PRO A 147 10.19 -10.95 24.81
N CYS A 148 9.43 -11.75 25.56
CA CYS A 148 7.99 -11.57 25.64
C CYS A 148 7.67 -10.42 26.59
N PHE A 149 6.77 -9.53 26.17
CA PHE A 149 6.32 -8.42 26.99
C PHE A 149 4.95 -8.74 27.58
N GLU A 150 4.84 -8.64 28.90
CA GLU A 150 3.57 -8.82 29.59
C GLU A 150 2.54 -7.81 29.08
N GLY A 151 1.34 -8.31 28.75
CA GLY A 151 0.25 -7.52 28.15
C GLY A 151 0.38 -7.28 26.64
N TYR A 152 1.37 -7.89 25.97
CA TYR A 152 1.50 -7.85 24.50
C TYR A 152 1.64 -9.23 23.86
N VAL A 153 2.15 -10.23 24.60
CA VAL A 153 2.23 -11.62 24.17
C VAL A 153 1.51 -12.46 25.22
N ASP A 154 0.52 -13.21 24.77
CA ASP A 154 -0.25 -14.13 25.61
C ASP A 154 0.38 -15.53 25.61
N GLU A 155 0.97 -15.92 24.49
CA GLU A 155 1.64 -17.20 24.31
C GLU A 155 2.69 -17.10 23.20
N ARG A 156 3.83 -17.79 23.38
CA ARG A 156 4.80 -18.06 22.32
C ARG A 156 4.82 -19.55 22.01
N ARG A 157 4.80 -19.90 20.72
CA ARG A 157 4.95 -21.29 20.25
C ARG A 157 6.08 -21.38 19.25
N THR A 158 6.70 -22.57 19.20
CA THR A 158 7.63 -22.92 18.13
C THR A 158 7.01 -24.04 17.32
N LEU A 159 6.89 -23.84 16.00
CA LEU A 159 6.34 -24.81 15.06
C LEU A 159 7.43 -25.79 14.59
N ASP A 160 7.01 -26.89 13.96
CA ASP A 160 7.90 -27.97 13.51
C ASP A 160 8.95 -27.51 12.48
N ASP A 161 8.65 -26.46 11.71
CA ASP A 161 9.57 -25.89 10.73
C ASP A 161 10.55 -24.87 11.34
N GLY A 162 10.54 -24.69 12.66
CA GLY A 162 11.36 -23.73 13.39
C GLY A 162 10.79 -22.31 13.43
N THR A 163 9.61 -22.07 12.85
CA THR A 163 8.92 -20.78 12.97
C THR A 163 8.50 -20.55 14.42
N VAL A 164 8.86 -19.39 14.98
CA VAL A 164 8.37 -18.94 16.28
C VAL A 164 7.18 -18.03 16.06
N VAL A 165 6.11 -18.22 16.81
CA VAL A 165 4.88 -17.43 16.74
C VAL A 165 4.52 -16.86 18.10
N ASP A 166 4.25 -15.56 18.14
CA ASP A 166 3.73 -14.84 19.29
C ASP A 166 2.24 -14.58 19.07
N LEU A 167 1.42 -15.10 19.98
CA LEU A 167 -0.02 -14.95 20.00
C LEU A 167 -0.38 -13.81 20.94
N ARG A 168 -1.33 -12.98 20.54
CA ARG A 168 -1.88 -11.91 21.37
C ARG A 168 -3.37 -11.72 21.09
N GLU A 169 -4.07 -11.05 21.98
CA GLU A 169 -5.45 -10.64 21.71
C GLU A 169 -5.54 -9.87 20.38
N GLY A 170 -6.36 -10.39 19.46
CA GLY A 170 -6.60 -9.82 18.14
C GLY A 170 -5.47 -9.93 17.11
N GLY A 171 -4.35 -10.60 17.43
CA GLY A 171 -3.20 -10.67 16.52
C GLY A 171 -2.26 -11.87 16.70
N VAL A 172 -1.46 -12.14 15.67
CA VAL A 172 -0.40 -13.14 15.69
C VAL A 172 0.82 -12.57 14.96
N ARG A 173 2.02 -12.82 15.50
CA ARG A 173 3.28 -12.49 14.83
C ARG A 173 4.14 -13.72 14.65
N ALA A 174 4.52 -14.03 13.41
CA ALA A 174 5.44 -15.10 13.07
C ALA A 174 6.86 -14.57 12.80
N TYR A 175 7.84 -15.40 13.13
CA TYR A 175 9.26 -15.22 12.86
C TYR A 175 9.80 -16.52 12.26
N THR A 176 10.04 -16.52 10.96
CA THR A 176 10.45 -17.72 10.22
C THR A 176 11.97 -17.81 10.10
N PRO A 177 12.54 -19.02 9.96
CA PRO A 177 14.00 -19.20 9.86
C PRO A 177 14.67 -18.55 8.64
N ASP A 178 13.91 -18.18 7.61
CA ASP A 178 14.42 -17.49 6.43
C ASP A 178 14.53 -15.96 6.62
N GLY A 179 14.27 -15.47 7.83
CA GLY A 179 14.32 -14.07 8.21
C GLY A 179 13.07 -13.28 7.83
N THR A 180 11.93 -13.95 7.59
CA THR A 180 10.64 -13.26 7.45
C THR A 180 10.03 -13.03 8.83
N SER A 181 9.57 -11.82 9.12
CA SER A 181 8.63 -11.55 10.20
C SER A 181 7.30 -11.10 9.62
N ILE A 182 6.21 -11.75 10.02
CA ILE A 182 4.85 -11.45 9.55
C ILE A 182 4.01 -11.12 10.78
N ASP A 183 3.41 -9.95 10.83
CA ASP A 183 2.50 -9.54 11.90
C ASP A 183 1.10 -9.33 11.29
N ALA A 184 0.11 -10.08 11.79
CA ALA A 184 -1.28 -9.96 11.36
C ALA A 184 -2.18 -9.63 12.54
N SER A 185 -3.13 -8.71 12.31
CA SER A 185 -4.11 -8.27 13.30
C SER A 185 -5.47 -8.11 12.63
N ALA A 186 -6.51 -8.67 13.26
CA ALA A 186 -7.89 -8.57 12.76
C ALA A 186 -8.91 -8.34 13.88
N ASP A 187 -8.45 -7.88 15.05
CA ASP A 187 -9.25 -7.72 16.26
C ASP A 187 -10.08 -9.00 16.53
N ASP A 188 -11.40 -8.91 16.59
CA ASP A 188 -12.29 -10.05 16.82
C ASP A 188 -12.85 -10.67 15.53
N THR A 189 -12.45 -10.19 14.35
CA THR A 189 -12.97 -10.63 13.04
C THR A 189 -12.47 -12.01 12.66
N LEU A 190 -11.18 -12.29 12.90
CA LEU A 190 -10.56 -13.60 12.70
C LEU A 190 -10.25 -14.27 14.04
N THR A 191 -10.33 -15.59 14.06
CA THR A 191 -9.83 -16.40 15.18
C THR A 191 -8.29 -16.42 15.18
N THR A 192 -7.70 -16.71 16.34
CA THR A 192 -6.24 -16.85 16.47
C THR A 192 -5.69 -17.94 15.54
N GLU A 193 -6.41 -19.04 15.36
CA GLU A 193 -6.03 -20.11 14.43
C GLU A 193 -6.04 -19.64 12.97
N GLN A 194 -7.04 -18.85 12.55
CA GLN A 194 -7.08 -18.27 11.20
C GLN A 194 -5.94 -17.27 10.98
N LEU A 195 -5.61 -16.46 11.99
CA LEU A 195 -4.44 -15.57 11.94
C LEU A 195 -3.13 -16.36 11.90
N LEU A 196 -3.04 -17.47 12.62
CA LEU A 196 -1.88 -18.38 12.59
C LEU A 196 -1.69 -18.99 11.19
N ASP A 197 -2.76 -19.47 10.55
CA ASP A 197 -2.73 -19.97 9.17
C ASP A 197 -2.25 -18.88 8.19
N LEU A 198 -2.71 -17.64 8.38
CA LEU A 198 -2.31 -16.50 7.57
C LEU A 198 -0.82 -16.17 7.73
N VAL A 199 -0.32 -15.99 8.96
CA VAL A 199 1.09 -15.61 9.19
C VAL A 199 2.09 -16.73 8.91
N THR A 200 1.62 -17.96 8.76
CA THR A 200 2.46 -19.11 8.38
C THR A 200 2.38 -19.42 6.88
N ALA A 201 1.56 -18.69 6.13
CA ALA A 201 1.39 -18.88 4.70
C ALA A 201 2.74 -18.72 3.95
N PRO A 202 3.18 -19.74 3.19
CA PRO A 202 4.49 -19.72 2.53
C PRO A 202 4.59 -18.60 1.49
N GLY A 203 3.50 -18.22 0.84
CA GLY A 203 3.49 -17.14 -0.15
C GLY A 203 3.85 -15.76 0.40
N LEU A 204 3.73 -15.56 1.72
CA LEU A 204 4.09 -14.31 2.40
C LEU A 204 5.55 -14.26 2.85
N ARG A 205 6.34 -15.30 2.61
CA ARG A 205 7.76 -15.31 3.01
C ARG A 205 8.62 -14.47 2.08
N VAL A 206 9.61 -13.78 2.65
CA VAL A 206 10.63 -13.03 1.91
C VAL A 206 11.37 -13.93 0.93
N SER A 207 11.68 -15.18 1.31
CA SER A 207 12.43 -16.11 0.46
C SER A 207 11.60 -16.74 -0.66
N THR A 208 10.27 -16.63 -0.64
CA THR A 208 9.41 -17.26 -1.64
C THR A 208 9.64 -16.65 -3.02
N PRO A 209 9.97 -17.46 -4.04
CA PRO A 209 10.19 -16.96 -5.39
C PRO A 209 8.94 -16.29 -5.96
N VAL A 210 9.13 -15.20 -6.70
CA VAL A 210 8.05 -14.57 -7.48
C VAL A 210 7.78 -15.43 -8.72
N PRO A 211 6.52 -15.87 -8.98
CA PRO A 211 6.18 -16.55 -10.20
C PRO A 211 6.56 -15.72 -11.45
N ALA A 212 7.14 -16.34 -12.46
CA ALA A 212 7.69 -15.63 -13.63
C ALA A 212 6.63 -14.87 -14.46
N ALA A 213 5.34 -15.17 -14.29
CA ALA A 213 4.22 -14.53 -14.96
C ALA A 213 3.48 -13.51 -14.06
N THR A 214 4.03 -13.15 -12.91
CA THR A 214 3.39 -12.18 -12.00
C THR A 214 3.39 -10.81 -12.64
N ALA A 215 2.22 -10.18 -12.70
CA ALA A 215 2.09 -8.81 -13.19
C ALA A 215 2.80 -7.81 -12.26
N GLY A 216 3.12 -6.63 -12.80
CA GLY A 216 3.49 -5.48 -11.97
C GLY A 216 2.38 -5.14 -10.96
N ALA A 217 2.72 -4.32 -9.99
CA ALA A 217 1.75 -3.76 -9.08
C ALA A 217 0.81 -2.86 -9.89
N LEU A 218 -0.48 -2.94 -9.57
CA LEU A 218 -1.42 -1.89 -9.93
C LEU A 218 -0.84 -0.54 -9.47
N GLY A 219 -0.95 0.50 -10.30
CA GLY A 219 -0.59 1.85 -9.86
C GLY A 219 -1.44 2.26 -8.66
N ILE A 220 -0.92 3.17 -7.83
CA ILE A 220 -1.73 3.79 -6.78
C ILE A 220 -2.85 4.55 -7.46
N CYS A 221 -4.09 4.29 -7.05
CA CYS A 221 -5.25 5.00 -7.55
C CYS A 221 -5.41 6.30 -6.73
N THR A 222 -5.02 7.42 -7.31
CA THR A 222 -5.22 8.75 -6.71
C THR A 222 -6.04 9.61 -7.65
N ILE A 223 -7.21 10.03 -7.19
CA ILE A 223 -8.08 10.94 -7.94
C ILE A 223 -7.75 12.39 -7.56
N GLU A 224 -7.38 13.21 -8.56
CA GLU A 224 -7.00 14.62 -8.31
C GLU A 224 -8.21 15.55 -8.10
N SER A 225 -9.41 15.11 -8.50
CA SER A 225 -10.65 15.90 -8.42
C SER A 225 -11.71 15.17 -7.60
N PHE A 226 -12.08 15.70 -6.43
CA PHE A 226 -13.08 15.07 -5.57
C PHE A 226 -14.36 15.90 -5.44
N SER A 227 -15.49 15.22 -5.30
CA SER A 227 -16.73 15.82 -4.78
C SER A 227 -17.03 15.18 -3.44
N SER A 228 -16.97 15.97 -2.36
CA SER A 228 -17.31 15.51 -1.01
C SER A 228 -18.79 15.16 -0.83
N THR A 229 -19.60 15.27 -1.88
CA THR A 229 -21.05 15.08 -1.85
C THR A 229 -21.53 13.97 -2.79
N ALA A 230 -20.65 13.43 -3.62
CA ALA A 230 -20.99 12.30 -4.49
C ALA A 230 -21.03 11.00 -3.67
N PRO A 231 -22.05 10.14 -3.85
CA PRO A 231 -21.99 8.78 -3.34
C PRO A 231 -20.77 8.04 -3.90
N PRO A 232 -20.12 7.17 -3.12
CA PRO A 232 -19.08 6.29 -3.64
C PRO A 232 -19.62 5.43 -4.79
N ILE A 233 -18.78 5.18 -5.78
CA ILE A 233 -19.07 4.22 -6.85
C ILE A 233 -18.90 2.81 -6.26
N ASP A 234 -19.95 2.00 -6.31
CA ASP A 234 -19.94 0.64 -5.76
C ASP A 234 -19.28 -0.39 -6.70
N GLU A 235 -19.10 -1.60 -6.19
CA GLU A 235 -18.46 -2.71 -6.92
C GLU A 235 -19.24 -3.09 -8.19
N GLU A 236 -20.57 -3.11 -8.12
CA GLU A 236 -21.43 -3.43 -9.27
C GLU A 236 -21.25 -2.40 -10.39
N THR A 237 -21.30 -1.11 -10.04
CA THR A 237 -21.08 -0.02 -11.00
C THR A 237 -19.65 -0.07 -11.54
N THR A 238 -18.65 -0.35 -10.70
CA THR A 238 -17.27 -0.49 -11.14
C THR A 238 -17.09 -1.64 -12.12
N GLY A 239 -17.74 -2.79 -11.87
CA GLY A 239 -17.73 -3.94 -12.79
C GLY A 239 -18.28 -3.55 -14.17
N ARG A 240 -19.41 -2.82 -14.22
CA ARG A 240 -19.96 -2.30 -15.47
C ARG A 240 -18.99 -1.37 -16.19
N LEU A 241 -18.35 -0.45 -15.47
CA LEU A 241 -17.36 0.48 -16.05
C LEU A 241 -16.14 -0.28 -16.60
N ASN A 242 -15.68 -1.32 -15.89
CA ASN A 242 -14.58 -2.17 -16.32
C ASN A 242 -14.91 -2.92 -17.62
N ASP A 243 -16.12 -3.47 -17.74
CA ASP A 243 -16.57 -4.14 -18.97
C ASP A 243 -16.56 -3.19 -20.18
N VAL A 244 -16.96 -1.92 -19.97
CA VAL A 244 -16.93 -0.89 -21.03
C VAL A 244 -15.49 -0.58 -21.44
N LEU A 245 -14.58 -0.44 -20.47
CA LEU A 245 -13.17 -0.11 -20.71
C LEU A 245 -12.40 -1.26 -21.37
N ASP A 246 -12.61 -2.52 -20.97
CA ASP A 246 -11.96 -3.70 -21.58
C ASP A 246 -12.38 -3.89 -23.05
N ALA A 247 -13.58 -3.44 -23.41
CA ALA A 247 -14.10 -3.52 -24.78
C ALA A 247 -13.45 -2.50 -25.75
N ILE A 248 -12.68 -1.52 -25.26
CA ILE A 248 -12.11 -0.45 -26.09
C ILE A 248 -10.90 -0.97 -26.87
N PRO A 249 -10.92 -0.93 -28.21
CA PRO A 249 -9.81 -1.44 -29.01
C PRO A 249 -8.63 -0.45 -29.05
N LEU A 250 -7.65 -0.65 -28.18
CA LEU A 250 -6.38 0.09 -28.22
C LEU A 250 -5.42 -0.52 -29.25
N SER A 251 -5.66 -0.23 -30.53
CA SER A 251 -4.93 -0.83 -31.65
C SER A 251 -3.42 -0.57 -31.55
N GLY A 252 -2.63 -1.65 -31.40
CA GLY A 252 -1.17 -1.60 -31.42
C GLY A 252 -0.49 -1.12 -30.13
N LEU A 253 -1.28 -0.82 -29.09
CA LEU A 253 -0.77 -0.48 -27.77
C LEU A 253 -0.84 -1.72 -26.87
N GLN A 254 0.28 -2.04 -26.22
CA GLN A 254 0.33 -3.06 -25.18
C GLN A 254 0.61 -2.38 -23.87
N PHE A 255 -0.22 -2.64 -22.88
CA PHE A 255 -0.02 -2.23 -21.50
C PHE A 255 0.31 -3.47 -20.67
N ASP A 256 0.86 -3.23 -19.48
CA ASP A 256 1.11 -4.25 -18.44
C ASP A 256 -0.15 -5.04 -18.07
N ARG A 257 -1.33 -4.45 -18.29
CA ARG A 257 -2.65 -5.07 -18.17
C ARG A 257 -3.66 -4.49 -19.17
N ARG A 258 -4.87 -5.04 -19.23
CA ARG A 258 -5.95 -4.45 -20.04
C ARG A 258 -6.61 -3.31 -19.30
N LEU A 259 -7.22 -2.40 -20.06
CA LEU A 259 -8.18 -1.45 -19.52
C LEU A 259 -9.33 -2.19 -18.82
N GLY A 260 -9.93 -1.55 -17.81
CA GLY A 260 -11.00 -2.16 -17.03
C GLY A 260 -10.51 -2.83 -15.75
N SER A 261 -9.57 -2.18 -15.07
CA SER A 261 -9.05 -2.56 -13.76
C SER A 261 -9.28 -1.47 -12.71
N LEU A 262 -10.39 -0.73 -12.83
CA LEU A 262 -10.75 0.36 -11.93
C LEU A 262 -10.86 -0.13 -10.48
N LEU A 263 -10.27 0.66 -9.58
CA LEU A 263 -10.31 0.46 -8.13
C LEU A 263 -10.84 1.72 -7.45
N PRO A 264 -11.41 1.63 -6.24
CA PRO A 264 -11.74 2.80 -5.43
C PRO A 264 -10.54 3.73 -5.31
N ASP A 265 -10.75 5.02 -5.14
CA ASP A 265 -9.65 5.93 -4.79
C ASP A 265 -9.01 5.59 -3.43
N GLU A 266 -7.71 5.81 -3.31
CA GLU A 266 -6.95 5.61 -2.05
C GLU A 266 -7.49 6.45 -0.89
N TRP A 267 -8.06 7.63 -1.18
CA TRP A 267 -8.42 8.65 -0.20
C TRP A 267 -9.93 8.80 0.03
N MET A 268 -10.73 7.80 -0.36
CA MET A 268 -12.20 7.82 -0.23
C MET A 268 -12.86 9.04 -0.91
N THR A 269 -12.31 9.51 -2.03
CA THR A 269 -12.86 10.69 -2.73
C THR A 269 -14.16 10.44 -3.51
N GLY A 270 -14.66 9.20 -3.49
CA GLY A 270 -15.95 8.82 -4.08
C GLY A 270 -15.89 8.47 -5.57
N GLY A 271 -14.70 8.31 -6.14
CA GLY A 271 -14.50 7.83 -7.50
C GLY A 271 -13.71 6.53 -7.57
N VAL A 272 -13.51 6.05 -8.80
CA VAL A 272 -12.63 4.92 -9.12
C VAL A 272 -11.59 5.30 -10.15
N CYS A 273 -10.44 4.66 -10.14
CA CYS A 273 -9.40 4.89 -11.15
C CYS A 273 -8.50 3.69 -11.41
N GLU A 274 -7.79 3.73 -12.53
CA GLU A 274 -6.75 2.78 -12.92
C GLU A 274 -5.55 3.50 -13.53
N SER A 275 -4.34 2.95 -13.36
CA SER A 275 -3.10 3.46 -13.96
C SER A 275 -2.30 2.32 -14.61
N LEU A 276 -2.13 2.36 -15.93
CA LEU A 276 -1.49 1.32 -16.73
C LEU A 276 -0.16 1.81 -17.29
N HIS A 277 0.81 0.90 -17.42
CA HIS A 277 2.11 1.21 -18.01
C HIS A 277 2.26 0.57 -19.38
N ALA A 278 2.73 1.35 -20.36
CA ALA A 278 2.98 0.84 -21.70
C ALA A 278 4.18 -0.12 -21.73
N VAL A 279 4.01 -1.29 -22.37
CA VAL A 279 5.08 -2.27 -22.53
C VAL A 279 6.12 -1.75 -23.51
N GLY A 280 7.36 -1.60 -23.04
CA GLY A 280 8.48 -1.16 -23.87
C GLY A 280 8.54 0.34 -24.14
N ALA A 281 7.71 1.14 -23.47
CA ALA A 281 7.75 2.60 -23.54
C ALA A 281 7.62 3.21 -22.13
N ALA A 282 8.31 4.32 -21.87
CA ALA A 282 8.14 5.10 -20.65
C ALA A 282 6.89 5.99 -20.77
N MET A 283 5.71 5.36 -20.78
CA MET A 283 4.41 6.01 -20.86
C MET A 283 3.42 5.36 -19.90
N GLU A 284 2.70 6.19 -19.16
CA GLU A 284 1.63 5.80 -18.25
C GLU A 284 0.30 6.33 -18.79
N LEU A 285 -0.76 5.53 -18.60
CA LEU A 285 -2.15 5.88 -18.91
C LEU A 285 -2.97 5.79 -17.63
N THR A 286 -3.60 6.89 -17.22
CA THR A 286 -4.50 6.95 -16.07
C THR A 286 -5.93 7.19 -16.54
N VAL A 287 -6.90 6.47 -15.97
CA VAL A 287 -8.34 6.67 -16.17
C VAL A 287 -8.98 6.89 -14.79
N GLU A 288 -9.68 8.00 -14.61
CA GLU A 288 -10.44 8.31 -13.40
C GLU A 288 -11.93 8.47 -13.76
N VAL A 289 -12.82 7.91 -12.97
CA VAL A 289 -14.27 8.06 -13.08
C VAL A 289 -14.84 8.55 -11.75
N ILE A 290 -15.54 9.68 -11.79
CA ILE A 290 -16.01 10.38 -10.59
C ILE A 290 -17.49 10.72 -10.77
N GLY A 291 -18.32 10.38 -9.78
CA GLY A 291 -19.73 10.76 -9.75
C GLY A 291 -19.98 12.17 -9.21
N GLY A 292 -21.20 12.68 -9.42
CA GLY A 292 -21.72 13.86 -8.71
C GLY A 292 -20.91 15.15 -8.89
N GLN A 293 -20.24 15.31 -10.02
CA GLN A 293 -19.49 16.52 -10.35
C GLN A 293 -20.42 17.61 -10.87
N PRO A 294 -20.21 18.88 -10.47
CA PRO A 294 -20.92 19.99 -11.07
C PRO A 294 -20.55 20.07 -12.55
N PHE A 295 -21.54 20.35 -13.39
CA PHE A 295 -21.27 20.65 -14.79
C PHE A 295 -20.39 21.91 -14.88
N PRO A 296 -19.36 21.93 -15.75
CA PRO A 296 -18.44 23.06 -15.84
C PRO A 296 -19.21 24.38 -16.04
N PRO A 297 -18.90 25.44 -15.26
CA PRO A 297 -19.58 26.71 -15.42
C PRO A 297 -19.31 27.27 -16.81
N ALA A 298 -20.30 27.94 -17.40
CA ALA A 298 -20.05 28.75 -18.59
C ALA A 298 -18.98 29.81 -18.25
N VAL A 299 -17.88 29.82 -19.01
CA VAL A 299 -16.86 30.86 -18.87
C VAL A 299 -17.44 32.14 -19.47
N ASP A 300 -17.30 33.29 -18.80
CA ASP A 300 -17.86 34.56 -19.29
C ASP A 300 -17.46 34.84 -20.75
N GLY A 301 -18.47 34.93 -21.62
CA GLY A 301 -18.29 35.16 -23.07
C GLY A 301 -18.06 33.91 -23.92
N VAL A 302 -17.94 32.72 -23.33
CA VAL A 302 -17.86 31.43 -24.02
C VAL A 302 -19.05 30.58 -23.58
N VAL A 303 -20.10 30.53 -24.41
CA VAL A 303 -21.15 29.52 -24.24
C VAL A 303 -20.48 28.17 -24.49
N PRO A 304 -20.45 27.24 -23.51
CA PRO A 304 -19.96 25.90 -23.76
C PRO A 304 -20.77 25.35 -24.93
N HIS A 305 -20.10 24.91 -25.99
CA HIS A 305 -20.78 24.17 -27.03
C HIS A 305 -21.13 22.82 -26.45
N ILE A 306 -22.33 22.71 -25.86
CA ILE A 306 -22.88 21.45 -25.38
C ILE A 306 -23.42 20.74 -26.63
N PRO A 307 -22.79 19.66 -27.09
CA PRO A 307 -23.30 18.88 -28.20
C PRO A 307 -24.65 18.24 -27.80
N PRO A 308 -25.42 17.69 -28.76
CA PRO A 308 -26.76 17.15 -28.50
C PRO A 308 -26.80 16.01 -27.46
N ASP A 309 -25.64 15.39 -27.21
CA ASP A 309 -25.40 14.33 -26.23
C ASP A 309 -25.19 14.83 -24.79
N GLY A 310 -25.08 16.15 -24.58
CA GLY A 310 -24.88 16.73 -23.25
C GLY A 310 -23.47 16.58 -22.69
N LEU A 311 -22.48 16.22 -23.52
CA LEU A 311 -21.09 15.99 -23.11
C LEU A 311 -20.25 17.26 -23.20
N VAL A 312 -19.48 17.58 -22.16
CA VAL A 312 -18.42 18.61 -22.23
C VAL A 312 -17.08 17.91 -22.30
N VAL A 313 -16.33 18.16 -23.37
CA VAL A 313 -14.98 17.61 -23.57
C VAL A 313 -13.95 18.74 -23.44
N GLU A 314 -13.00 18.57 -22.53
CA GLU A 314 -11.89 19.49 -22.31
C GLU A 314 -10.57 18.77 -22.60
N ARG A 315 -9.67 19.43 -23.33
CA ARG A 315 -8.33 18.94 -23.63
C ARG A 315 -7.31 19.86 -22.97
N SER A 316 -6.29 19.28 -22.35
CA SER A 316 -5.16 20.04 -21.83
C SER A 316 -3.85 19.30 -22.03
N THR A 317 -2.77 20.06 -22.18
CA THR A 317 -1.40 19.57 -22.19
C THR A 317 -0.64 20.28 -21.09
N LYS A 318 0.03 19.52 -20.24
CA LYS A 318 1.00 20.03 -19.26
C LYS A 318 2.39 19.52 -19.66
N SER A 319 3.36 20.42 -19.70
CA SER A 319 4.77 20.07 -19.87
C SER A 319 5.54 20.54 -18.65
N SER A 320 6.32 19.66 -18.03
CA SER A 320 7.19 20.04 -16.92
C SER A 320 8.55 20.50 -17.45
N THR A 321 8.88 21.79 -17.37
CA THR A 321 10.22 22.25 -17.74
C THR A 321 11.25 21.72 -16.74
N GLY A 322 11.98 20.67 -17.10
CA GLY A 322 13.18 20.23 -16.38
C GLY A 322 14.32 21.25 -16.51
N GLN A 323 15.13 21.41 -15.46
CA GLN A 323 16.43 22.08 -15.59
C GLN A 323 17.42 21.12 -16.27
N GLY A 324 17.79 21.39 -17.52
CA GLY A 324 18.82 20.63 -18.26
C GLY A 324 18.30 19.96 -19.53
N ASN A 325 19.18 19.24 -20.23
CA ASN A 325 18.91 18.53 -21.49
C ASN A 325 18.05 17.25 -21.32
N ASP A 326 17.24 17.17 -20.26
CA ASP A 326 16.42 15.99 -20.00
C ASP A 326 15.11 16.05 -20.80
N VAL A 327 14.65 14.88 -21.26
CA VAL A 327 13.36 14.76 -21.96
C VAL A 327 12.26 15.20 -21.01
N THR A 328 11.62 16.32 -21.35
CA THR A 328 10.53 16.91 -20.57
C THR A 328 9.32 15.95 -20.61
N PRO A 329 8.88 15.38 -19.47
CA PRO A 329 7.66 14.59 -19.45
C PRO A 329 6.49 15.50 -19.83
N ARG A 330 5.78 15.10 -20.88
CA ARG A 330 4.55 15.73 -21.35
C ARG A 330 3.39 14.91 -20.82
N THR A 331 2.34 15.60 -20.37
CA THR A 331 1.09 15.00 -19.94
C THR A 331 -0.03 15.57 -20.77
N ASP A 332 -0.68 14.72 -21.56
CA ASP A 332 -1.91 15.08 -22.27
C ASP A 332 -3.11 14.54 -21.47
N THR A 333 -4.18 15.33 -21.39
CA THR A 333 -5.36 15.01 -20.58
C THR A 333 -6.63 15.37 -21.32
N VAL A 334 -7.56 14.42 -21.36
CA VAL A 334 -8.94 14.61 -21.77
C VAL A 334 -9.84 14.52 -20.53
N THR A 335 -10.71 15.49 -20.35
CA THR A 335 -11.78 15.43 -19.35
C THR A 335 -13.12 15.45 -20.07
N VAL A 336 -13.99 14.49 -19.74
CA VAL A 336 -15.38 14.45 -20.19
C VAL A 336 -16.28 14.63 -18.99
N THR A 337 -17.18 15.60 -19.03
CA THR A 337 -18.27 15.73 -18.05
C THR A 337 -19.60 15.44 -18.72
N ARG A 338 -20.31 14.43 -18.22
CA ARG A 338 -21.65 14.04 -18.67
C ARG A 338 -22.72 14.87 -17.98
N ALA A 339 -23.89 14.98 -18.60
CA ALA A 339 -25.05 15.70 -18.03
C ALA A 339 -25.54 15.13 -16.68
N SER A 340 -25.28 13.85 -16.41
CA SER A 340 -25.53 13.18 -15.13
C SER A 340 -24.64 13.66 -13.98
N GLY A 341 -23.57 14.39 -14.28
CA GLY A 341 -22.52 14.74 -13.32
C GLY A 341 -21.40 13.70 -13.24
N THR A 342 -21.40 12.67 -14.10
CA THR A 342 -20.25 11.77 -14.24
C THR A 342 -19.10 12.50 -14.93
N ARG A 343 -17.92 12.52 -14.31
CA ARG A 343 -16.68 13.06 -14.88
C ARG A 343 -15.69 11.94 -15.12
N ILE A 344 -15.17 11.87 -16.35
CA ILE A 344 -14.14 10.93 -16.78
C ILE A 344 -12.88 11.74 -17.10
N VAL A 345 -11.76 11.39 -16.49
CA VAL A 345 -10.45 12.00 -16.76
C VAL A 345 -9.54 10.92 -17.31
N VAL A 346 -9.02 11.10 -18.52
CA VAL A 346 -8.07 10.19 -19.14
C VAL A 346 -6.78 10.96 -19.38
N ARG A 347 -5.68 10.46 -18.84
CA ARG A 347 -4.37 11.11 -18.87
C ARG A 347 -3.32 10.17 -19.44
N SER A 348 -2.48 10.69 -20.31
CA SER A 348 -1.26 9.98 -20.72
C SER A 348 -0.05 10.84 -20.45
N SER A 349 0.92 10.29 -19.73
CA SER A 349 2.17 10.95 -19.35
C SER A 349 3.37 10.18 -19.92
N GLY A 350 4.38 10.88 -20.42
CA GLY A 350 5.59 10.26 -20.96
C GLY A 350 6.37 11.17 -21.90
N ALA A 351 7.41 10.61 -22.54
CA ALA A 351 8.14 11.29 -23.61
C ALA A 351 7.26 11.49 -24.86
N ASP A 352 6.49 10.45 -25.21
CA ASP A 352 5.52 10.43 -26.30
C ASP A 352 4.17 9.93 -25.74
N PRO A 353 3.36 10.81 -25.10
CA PRO A 353 2.05 10.42 -24.61
C PRO A 353 1.08 10.07 -25.75
N LEU A 354 0.01 9.35 -25.41
CA LEU A 354 -1.03 8.99 -26.37
C LEU A 354 -1.69 10.23 -26.98
N PRO A 355 -2.07 10.17 -28.27
CA PRO A 355 -2.71 11.29 -28.92
C PRO A 355 -4.15 11.49 -28.41
N PHE A 356 -4.64 12.73 -28.49
CA PHE A 356 -5.93 13.13 -27.94
C PHE A 356 -7.13 12.33 -28.48
N ASP A 357 -7.08 11.85 -29.72
CA ASP A 357 -8.14 11.02 -30.31
C ASP A 357 -8.28 9.66 -29.60
N VAL A 358 -7.16 9.06 -29.17
CA VAL A 358 -7.18 7.84 -28.34
C VAL A 358 -7.73 8.15 -26.95
N LEU A 359 -7.26 9.22 -26.31
CA LEU A 359 -7.73 9.62 -24.99
C LEU A 359 -9.23 9.95 -24.98
N GLU A 360 -9.73 10.62 -26.03
CA GLU A 360 -11.15 10.90 -26.20
C GLU A 360 -11.97 9.65 -26.47
N THR A 361 -11.46 8.71 -27.25
CA THR A 361 -12.13 7.42 -27.48
C THR A 361 -12.36 6.69 -26.16
N ILE A 362 -11.37 6.72 -25.25
CA ILE A 362 -11.52 6.16 -23.91
C ILE A 362 -12.53 6.97 -23.10
N ALA A 363 -12.35 8.29 -23.03
CA ALA A 363 -13.15 9.16 -22.14
C ALA A 363 -14.64 9.26 -22.54
N THR A 364 -14.95 9.06 -23.81
CA THR A 364 -16.32 9.20 -24.37
C THR A 364 -17.03 7.87 -24.57
N ALA A 365 -16.40 6.73 -24.23
CA ALA A 365 -17.00 5.42 -24.45
C ALA A 365 -18.41 5.29 -23.83
N ASP A 366 -19.33 4.72 -24.61
CA ASP A 366 -20.72 4.54 -24.20
C ASP A 366 -20.80 3.57 -23.02
N GLY A 367 -21.50 3.97 -21.96
CA GLY A 367 -21.64 3.17 -20.73
C GLY A 367 -20.73 3.61 -19.58
N LEU A 368 -19.84 4.59 -19.78
CA LEU A 368 -19.04 5.20 -18.70
C LEU A 368 -19.81 6.24 -17.85
N ASP A 369 -21.10 6.02 -17.64
CA ASP A 369 -21.90 6.85 -16.74
C ASP A 369 -22.11 6.09 -15.42
N VAL A 370 -21.94 6.75 -14.26
CA VAL A 370 -22.15 6.11 -12.96
C VAL A 370 -23.63 6.00 -12.58
N THR A 371 -24.52 6.66 -13.33
CA THR A 371 -25.98 6.63 -13.11
C THR A 371 -26.69 5.50 -13.83
#